data_AF-A0A0C2C0I0-F1
#
_entry.id   AF-A0A0C2C0I0-F1
#
_cell.length_a   1.000
_cell.length_b   1.000
_cell.length_c   1.000
_cell.angle_alpha   90.00
_cell.angle_beta   90.00
_cell.angle_gamma   90.00
#
_symmetry.space_group_name_H-M   'P 1'
#
loop_
_entity.id
_entity.type
_entity.pdbx_description
1 polymer ?
#
loop_
_entity_poly.entity_id
_entity_poly.type
_entity_poly.pdbx_seq_one_letter_code
_entity_poly.pdbx_strand_id
1 'polypeptide(L)'
;MEQMRKMGINVPQMQDGGLVTKVCISQEMAERDEPPPMEDKASGCQTRNFQRNGSSYSMDIVCDGPQMKGTGRARGTFSGNTSFTSTYDFKGAMHGQPVSQHHETSGKWLSADCGSIKPIGDLMPKK
;
A
#
# COMPACT_ATOMS: atom_id res chain seq x y z
N MET A 1 -2.77 16.05 11.98
CA MET A 1 -1.40 15.58 12.33
C MET A 1 -1.42 14.53 13.44
N GLU A 2 -2.12 14.76 14.56
CA GLU A 2 -2.15 13.80 15.67
C GLU A 2 -2.86 12.48 15.35
N GLN A 3 -3.90 12.52 14.51
CA GLN A 3 -4.61 11.32 14.01
C GLN A 3 -3.67 10.39 13.22
N MET A 4 -2.76 10.91 12.38
CA MET A 4 -1.82 10.10 11.59
C MET A 4 -0.78 9.40 12.46
N ARG A 5 -0.26 10.09 13.49
CA ARG A 5 0.65 9.50 14.48
C ARG A 5 -0.02 8.42 15.32
N LYS A 6 -1.32 8.58 15.64
CA LYS A 6 -2.12 7.54 16.31
C LYS A 6 -2.32 6.30 15.43
N MET A 7 -2.26 6.45 14.11
CA MET A 7 -2.31 5.36 13.11
C MET A 7 -0.92 4.80 12.75
N GLY A 8 0.12 5.03 13.57
CA GLY A 8 1.45 4.44 13.34
C GLY A 8 2.19 4.97 12.11
N ILE A 9 1.61 5.94 11.40
CA ILE A 9 2.21 6.60 10.24
C ILE A 9 2.98 7.81 10.77
N ASN A 10 4.30 7.78 10.68
CA ASN A 10 5.08 8.97 10.99
C ASN A 10 4.86 10.00 9.88
N VAL A 11 4.73 11.28 10.26
CA VAL A 11 4.40 12.37 9.33
C VAL A 11 5.41 12.33 8.17
N PRO A 12 4.93 12.20 6.92
CA PRO A 12 5.84 12.02 5.79
C PRO A 12 6.76 13.22 5.67
N GLN A 13 8.05 12.96 5.53
CA GLN A 13 8.97 13.99 5.07
C GLN A 13 8.74 14.13 3.56
N MET A 14 8.49 15.36 3.11
CA MET A 14 8.63 15.68 1.71
C MET A 14 10.12 15.64 1.39
N GLN A 15 10.53 14.69 0.57
CA GLN A 15 11.89 14.59 0.07
C GLN A 15 11.81 14.43 -1.44
N ASP A 16 12.52 15.29 -2.17
CA ASP A 16 12.61 15.26 -3.64
C ASP A 16 11.25 15.23 -4.37
N GLY A 17 10.24 15.92 -3.83
CA GLY A 17 8.90 16.00 -4.41
C GLY A 17 8.03 14.75 -4.22
N GLY A 18 8.57 13.71 -3.56
CA GLY A 18 7.87 12.48 -3.21
C GLY A 18 7.48 12.43 -1.73
N LEU A 19 6.47 11.62 -1.43
CA LEU A 19 6.04 11.32 -0.07
C LEU A 19 6.87 10.16 0.49
N VAL A 20 7.72 10.42 1.49
CA VAL A 20 8.49 9.35 2.14
C VAL A 20 7.88 9.02 3.49
N THR A 21 7.38 7.79 3.64
CA THR A 21 6.82 7.26 4.90
C THR A 21 7.63 6.08 5.41
N LYS A 22 7.80 6.00 6.73
CA LYS A 22 8.29 4.79 7.40
C LYS A 22 7.10 4.04 7.96
N VAL A 23 7.06 2.73 7.71
CA VAL A 23 5.98 1.84 8.12
C VAL A 23 6.58 0.68 8.90
N CYS A 24 5.95 0.33 10.02
CA CYS A 24 6.25 -0.89 10.77
C CYS A 24 5.23 -1.97 10.43
N ILE A 25 5.71 -3.16 10.06
CA ILE A 25 4.88 -4.35 9.78
C ILE A 25 5.16 -5.42 10.84
N SER A 26 4.20 -6.32 11.09
CA SER A 26 4.45 -7.46 11.96
C SER A 26 5.33 -8.51 11.27
N GLN A 27 5.92 -9.41 12.05
CA GLN A 27 6.67 -10.54 11.50
C GLN A 27 5.79 -11.40 10.59
N GLU A 28 4.54 -11.70 11.00
CA GLU A 28 3.59 -12.47 10.17
C GLU A 28 3.35 -11.78 8.81
N MET A 29 3.24 -10.46 8.78
CA MET A 29 3.07 -9.71 7.53
C MET A 29 4.31 -9.77 6.64
N ALA A 30 5.52 -9.76 7.23
CA ALA A 30 6.77 -9.86 6.49
C ALA A 30 7.00 -11.27 5.91
N GLU A 31 6.50 -12.30 6.59
CA GLU A 31 6.60 -13.70 6.16
C GLU A 31 5.53 -14.09 5.15
N ARG A 32 4.44 -13.32 5.03
CA ARG A 32 3.42 -13.55 4.01
C ARG A 32 3.94 -13.23 2.62
N ASP A 33 3.68 -14.15 1.69
CA ASP A 33 4.02 -13.98 0.28
C ASP A 33 3.00 -13.14 -0.51
N GLU A 34 1.98 -12.61 0.17
CA GLU A 34 0.94 -11.75 -0.38
C GLU A 34 0.99 -10.37 0.29
N PRO A 35 0.84 -9.26 -0.46
CA PRO A 35 0.62 -7.97 0.14
C PRO A 35 -0.69 -7.99 0.94
N PRO A 36 -0.81 -7.18 2.01
CA PRO A 36 -2.06 -7.10 2.76
C PRO A 36 -3.20 -6.77 1.79
N PRO A 37 -4.32 -7.52 1.83
CA PRO A 37 -5.42 -7.26 0.93
C PRO A 37 -5.90 -5.82 1.16
N MET A 38 -6.02 -5.04 0.08
CA MET A 38 -6.68 -3.74 0.13
C MET A 38 -8.20 -3.96 0.22
N GLU A 39 -8.65 -4.57 1.32
CA GLU A 39 -10.06 -4.66 1.70
C GLU A 39 -10.43 -3.44 2.53
N ASP A 40 -10.27 -2.25 1.96
CA ASP A 40 -10.79 -1.05 2.60
C ASP A 40 -12.26 -0.87 2.18
N LYS A 41 -13.17 -1.35 3.05
CA LYS A 41 -14.62 -1.20 2.89
C LYS A 41 -15.05 0.26 2.71
N ALA A 42 -14.30 1.24 3.25
CA ALA A 42 -14.62 2.65 3.09
C ALA A 42 -14.32 3.16 1.67
N SER A 43 -13.28 2.62 1.04
CA SER A 43 -12.92 2.95 -0.35
C SER A 43 -13.80 2.23 -1.39
N GLY A 44 -14.39 1.08 -1.02
CA GLY A 44 -15.12 0.22 -1.95
C GLY A 44 -14.22 -0.49 -2.98
N CYS A 45 -12.91 -0.52 -2.72
CA CYS A 45 -11.94 -1.21 -3.56
C CYS A 45 -11.68 -2.63 -3.11
N GLN A 46 -11.40 -3.49 -4.08
CA GLN A 46 -11.05 -4.88 -3.86
C GLN A 46 -9.88 -5.26 -4.74
N THR A 47 -8.92 -5.98 -4.15
CA THR A 47 -7.84 -6.63 -4.90
C THR A 47 -8.38 -7.87 -5.59
N ARG A 48 -8.03 -8.04 -6.87
CA ARG A 48 -8.38 -9.18 -7.73
C ARG A 48 -7.14 -9.66 -8.47
N ASN A 49 -7.17 -10.91 -8.93
CA ASN A 49 -6.16 -11.49 -9.81
C ASN A 49 -4.72 -11.30 -9.31
N PHE A 50 -4.49 -11.48 -8.01
CA PHE A 50 -3.13 -11.45 -7.47
C PHE A 50 -2.34 -12.62 -8.06
N GLN A 51 -1.22 -12.30 -8.69
CA GLN A 51 -0.29 -13.25 -9.25
C GLN A 51 1.11 -12.90 -8.77
N ARG A 52 1.84 -13.90 -8.30
CA ARG A 52 3.25 -13.76 -7.94
C ARG A 52 4.08 -14.79 -8.69
N ASN A 53 5.18 -14.34 -9.26
CA ASN A 53 6.16 -15.19 -9.93
C ASN A 53 7.55 -14.81 -9.42
N GLY A 54 8.07 -15.61 -8.48
CA GLY A 54 9.32 -15.33 -7.78
C GLY A 54 9.29 -14.00 -7.05
N SER A 55 10.16 -13.09 -7.47
CA SER A 55 10.26 -11.73 -6.94
C SER A 55 9.21 -10.77 -7.48
N SER A 56 8.56 -11.08 -8.59
CA SER A 56 7.61 -10.15 -9.23
C SER A 56 6.17 -10.48 -8.85
N TYR A 57 5.35 -9.45 -8.70
CA TYR A 57 3.92 -9.58 -8.47
C TYR A 57 3.09 -8.67 -9.38
N SER A 58 1.84 -9.03 -9.58
CA SER A 58 0.83 -8.18 -10.20
C SER A 58 -0.53 -8.42 -9.55
N MET A 59 -1.35 -7.38 -9.53
CA MET A 59 -2.74 -7.46 -9.07
C MET A 59 -3.58 -6.41 -9.76
N ASP A 60 -4.87 -6.68 -9.83
CA ASP A 60 -5.87 -5.72 -10.29
C ASP A 60 -6.61 -5.16 -9.07
N ILE A 61 -6.95 -3.88 -9.12
CA ILE A 61 -7.72 -3.20 -8.08
C ILE A 61 -9.01 -2.73 -8.74
N VAL A 62 -10.14 -3.19 -8.24
CA VAL A 62 -11.45 -2.81 -8.75
C VAL A 62 -12.19 -2.05 -7.66
N CYS A 63 -12.58 -0.82 -7.95
CA CYS A 63 -13.31 0.04 -7.03
C CYS A 63 -14.72 0.27 -7.56
N ASP A 64 -15.73 0.04 -6.72
CA ASP A 64 -17.13 0.35 -7.00
C ASP A 64 -17.80 1.06 -5.80
N GLY A 65 -17.02 1.88 -5.10
CA GLY A 65 -17.50 2.67 -3.96
C GLY A 65 -18.25 3.94 -4.40
N PRO A 66 -18.99 4.58 -3.47
CA PRO A 66 -19.69 5.83 -3.74
C PRO A 66 -18.74 7.02 -3.98
N GLN A 67 -17.54 6.98 -3.40
CA GLN A 67 -16.53 8.03 -3.55
C GLN A 67 -15.49 7.70 -4.63
N MET A 68 -15.30 6.42 -4.98
CA MET A 68 -14.29 5.99 -5.93
C MET A 68 -14.78 4.82 -6.77
N LYS A 69 -14.75 4.98 -8.09
CA LYS A 69 -15.13 3.95 -9.05
C LYS A 69 -14.07 3.82 -10.14
N GLY A 70 -13.72 2.61 -10.54
CA GLY A 70 -12.76 2.40 -11.61
C GLY A 70 -11.94 1.15 -11.45
N THR A 71 -10.93 1.03 -12.31
CA THR A 71 -10.00 -0.09 -12.30
C THR A 71 -8.57 0.42 -12.24
N GLY A 72 -7.73 -0.33 -11.54
CA GLY A 72 -6.31 -0.12 -11.51
C GLY A 72 -5.55 -1.43 -11.59
N ARG A 73 -4.27 -1.32 -11.89
CA ARG A 73 -3.36 -2.44 -11.95
C ARG A 73 -2.08 -2.07 -11.24
N ALA A 74 -1.72 -2.85 -10.23
CA ALA A 74 -0.45 -2.73 -9.54
C ALA A 74 0.49 -3.84 -10.00
N ARG A 75 1.75 -3.51 -10.22
CA ARG A 75 2.82 -4.45 -10.55
C ARG A 75 4.06 -4.05 -9.79
N GLY A 76 4.87 -5.02 -9.37
CA GLY A 76 6.09 -4.71 -8.67
C GLY A 76 7.05 -5.87 -8.58
N THR A 77 8.22 -5.58 -8.05
CA THR A 77 9.31 -6.54 -7.88
C THR A 77 9.97 -6.34 -6.53
N PHE A 78 10.20 -7.43 -5.82
CA PHE A 78 11.01 -7.50 -4.60
C PHE A 78 12.47 -7.79 -4.98
N SER A 79 13.40 -6.94 -4.56
CA SER A 79 14.84 -7.19 -4.69
C SER A 79 15.36 -7.85 -3.42
N GLY A 80 15.11 -9.16 -3.31
CA GLY A 80 15.39 -9.91 -2.07
C GLY A 80 14.57 -9.39 -0.90
N ASN A 81 15.18 -9.36 0.29
CA ASN A 81 14.50 -8.96 1.53
C ASN A 81 14.74 -7.48 1.89
N THR A 82 15.37 -6.70 1.01
CA THR A 82 15.90 -5.38 1.37
C THR A 82 15.28 -4.22 0.61
N SER A 83 14.64 -4.45 -0.54
CA SER A 83 13.94 -3.39 -1.26
C SER A 83 12.84 -3.92 -2.17
N PHE A 84 11.93 -3.04 -2.56
CA PHE A 84 10.92 -3.32 -3.58
C PHE A 84 10.67 -2.09 -4.44
N THR A 85 10.19 -2.32 -5.65
CA THR A 85 9.63 -1.30 -6.53
C THR A 85 8.26 -1.72 -7.00
N SER A 86 7.37 -0.75 -7.22
CA SER A 86 6.03 -1.00 -7.72
C SER A 86 5.49 0.17 -8.51
N THR A 87 4.70 -0.14 -9.53
CA THR A 87 3.88 0.82 -10.25
C THR A 87 2.41 0.52 -10.00
N TYR A 88 1.60 1.58 -9.96
CA TYR A 88 0.16 1.50 -9.84
C TYR A 88 -0.47 2.47 -10.83
N ASP A 89 -1.20 1.91 -11.78
CA ASP A 89 -2.00 2.66 -12.75
C ASP A 89 -3.46 2.58 -12.34
N PHE A 90 -4.15 3.70 -12.27
CA PHE A 90 -5.59 3.75 -11.98
C PHE A 90 -6.32 4.63 -12.98
N LYS A 91 -7.48 4.17 -13.42
CA LYS A 91 -8.40 4.92 -14.28
C LYS A 91 -9.82 4.78 -13.75
N GLY A 92 -10.47 5.91 -13.52
CA GLY A 92 -11.78 5.90 -12.90
C GLY A 92 -12.35 7.28 -12.64
N ALA A 93 -13.16 7.38 -11.61
CA ALA A 93 -13.68 8.61 -11.06
C ALA A 93 -13.50 8.63 -9.54
N MET A 94 -13.10 9.77 -9.01
CA MET A 94 -13.04 10.07 -7.57
C MET A 94 -13.92 11.28 -7.28
N HIS A 95 -14.84 11.15 -6.32
CA HIS A 95 -15.83 12.18 -5.98
C HIS A 95 -16.59 12.72 -7.22
N GLY A 96 -16.90 11.83 -8.17
CA GLY A 96 -17.61 12.16 -9.41
C GLY A 96 -16.73 12.82 -10.50
N GLN A 97 -15.47 13.10 -10.23
CA GLN A 97 -14.53 13.66 -11.20
C GLN A 97 -13.69 12.55 -11.85
N PRO A 98 -13.51 12.54 -13.18
CA PRO A 98 -12.66 11.56 -13.84
C PRO A 98 -11.21 11.73 -13.40
N VAL A 99 -10.55 10.61 -13.10
CA VAL A 99 -9.14 10.57 -12.71
C VAL A 99 -8.40 9.51 -13.52
N SER A 100 -7.16 9.84 -13.86
CA SER A 100 -6.17 8.91 -14.39
C SER A 100 -4.88 9.16 -13.63
N GLN A 101 -4.38 8.14 -12.94
CA GLN A 101 -3.25 8.24 -12.04
C GLN A 101 -2.21 7.19 -12.41
N HIS A 102 -0.95 7.61 -12.38
CA HIS A 102 0.20 6.74 -12.47
C HIS A 102 1.08 7.02 -11.25
N HIS A 103 1.31 6.00 -10.43
CA HIS A 103 2.07 6.09 -9.21
C HIS A 103 3.23 5.12 -9.27
N GLU A 104 4.43 5.63 -9.00
CA GLU A 104 5.61 4.81 -8.78
C GLU A 104 5.93 4.81 -7.29
N THR A 105 6.32 3.67 -6.75
CA THR A 105 6.69 3.51 -5.36
C THR A 105 7.93 2.66 -5.27
N SER A 106 8.86 3.07 -4.42
CA SER A 106 9.99 2.25 -4.03
C SER A 106 10.07 2.21 -2.52
N GLY A 107 10.57 1.10 -2.00
CA GLY A 107 10.74 0.92 -0.56
C GLY A 107 12.03 0.18 -0.26
N LYS A 108 12.55 0.42 0.94
CA LYS A 108 13.74 -0.22 1.46
C LYS A 108 13.48 -0.71 2.87
N TRP A 109 13.93 -1.93 3.17
CA TRP A 109 14.00 -2.46 4.52
C TRP A 109 15.00 -1.67 5.35
N LEU A 110 14.59 -1.24 6.53
CA LEU A 110 15.43 -0.46 7.44
C LEU A 110 16.00 -1.33 8.56
N SER A 111 15.13 -2.02 9.29
CA SER A 111 15.49 -2.80 10.47
C SER A 111 14.33 -3.72 10.90
N ALA A 112 14.66 -4.80 11.61
CA ALA A 112 13.66 -5.64 12.27
C ALA A 112 13.02 -4.96 13.50
N ASP A 113 13.72 -3.99 14.09
CA ASP A 113 13.22 -3.15 15.18
C ASP A 113 12.57 -1.89 14.60
N CYS A 114 11.28 -1.67 14.92
CA CYS A 114 10.52 -0.51 14.52
C CYS A 114 10.74 0.73 15.42
N GLY A 115 11.48 0.59 16.51
CA GLY A 115 11.72 1.65 17.49
C GLY A 115 10.40 2.16 18.07
N SER A 116 10.15 3.47 17.94
CA SER A 116 8.91 4.11 18.42
C SER A 116 7.73 4.03 17.44
N ILE A 117 7.87 3.37 16.29
CA ILE A 117 6.79 3.23 15.29
C ILE A 117 5.95 2.02 15.65
N LYS A 118 4.66 2.23 15.94
CA LYS A 118 3.74 1.12 16.21
C LYS A 118 3.43 0.33 14.92
N PRO A 119 3.39 -1.01 14.97
CA PRO A 119 3.03 -1.84 13.82
C PRO A 119 1.64 -1.48 13.26
N ILE A 120 1.51 -1.43 11.94
CA ILE A 120 0.19 -1.25 11.29
C ILE A 120 -0.74 -2.45 11.58
N GLY A 121 -0.19 -3.63 11.83
CA GLY A 121 -0.96 -4.83 12.20
C GLY A 121 -1.81 -4.66 13.47
N ASP A 122 -1.42 -3.77 14.39
CA ASP A 122 -2.20 -3.48 15.61
C ASP A 122 -3.36 -2.51 15.35
N LEU A 123 -3.39 -1.88 14.18
CA LEU A 123 -4.38 -0.87 13.78
C LEU A 123 -5.38 -1.40 12.75
N MET A 124 -5.14 -2.58 12.19
CA MET A 124 -6.15 -3.30 11.43
C MET A 124 -7.07 -4.03 12.41
N PRO A 125 -8.39 -3.81 12.37
CA PRO A 125 -9.30 -4.57 13.21
C PRO A 125 -9.14 -6.05 12.87
N LYS A 126 -8.80 -6.85 13.88
CA LYS A 126 -8.85 -8.30 13.78
C LYS A 126 -10.28 -8.68 13.37
N LYS A 127 -10.41 -9.44 12.28
CA LYS A 127 -11.69 -10.04 11.88
C LYS A 127 -12.19 -10.96 12.99
#